data_AF-A0A258SM57-F1
#
_entry.id   AF-A0A258SM57-F1
#
_cell.length_a   1.000
_cell.length_b   1.000
_cell.length_c   1.000
_cell.angle_alpha   90.00
_cell.angle_beta   90.00
_cell.angle_gamma   90.00
#
_symmetry.space_group_name_H-M   'P 1'
#
loop_
_entity.id
_entity.type
_entity.pdbx_description
1 polymer ?
#
loop_
_entity_poly.entity_id
_entity_poly.type
_entity_poly.pdbx_seq_one_letter_code
_entity_poly.pdbx_strand_id
1 'polypeptide(L)'
;MSANQLTLQSRLPDLPKTLTEPEQFTKQAFAERLDLQAARLRTENMAKRLGLSKTTRFINVLEIGPARVLEGSRNDAYKKGVDIAFELPLFDWGSAKVARAEASYMQSVNEAAYIANNAQSEIREAYGYYQTSYDIAKQYADEIVPLRKKILDEKLLRYNGMLVSPFELFADARAQVSSVKTYIQKLNAFWLADTELQMTRIGNLHSVEGK
;
A
#
# COMPACT_ATOMS: atom_id res chain seq x y z
N MET A 1 -9.72 -8.26 30.37
CA MET A 1 -9.85 -7.85 28.96
C MET A 1 -10.62 -8.94 28.24
N SER A 2 -11.87 -8.67 27.87
CA SER A 2 -12.72 -9.67 27.22
C SER A 2 -12.17 -9.96 25.84
N ALA A 3 -11.82 -11.22 25.57
CA ALA A 3 -11.52 -11.64 24.21
C ALA A 3 -12.78 -11.38 23.37
N ASN A 4 -12.69 -10.44 22.41
CA ASN A 4 -13.76 -10.23 21.46
C ASN A 4 -14.02 -11.56 20.74
N GLN A 5 -15.22 -12.09 20.90
CA GLN A 5 -15.66 -13.30 20.23
C GLN A 5 -15.64 -13.02 18.73
N LEU A 6 -14.68 -13.61 18.01
CA LEU A 6 -14.56 -13.49 16.55
C LEU A 6 -15.78 -14.15 15.90
N THR A 7 -16.78 -13.35 15.57
CA THR A 7 -17.93 -13.80 14.78
C THR A 7 -17.53 -13.81 13.31
N LEU A 8 -17.31 -15.00 12.76
CA LEU A 8 -17.08 -15.16 11.33
C LEU A 8 -18.37 -14.83 10.56
N GLN A 9 -18.26 -13.93 9.59
CA GLN A 9 -19.37 -13.63 8.69
C GLN A 9 -19.65 -14.83 7.78
N SER A 10 -20.91 -15.04 7.42
CA SER A 10 -21.33 -16.15 6.55
C SER A 10 -20.87 -16.02 5.10
N ARG A 11 -20.45 -14.82 4.69
CA ARG A 11 -19.90 -14.54 3.36
C ARG A 11 -18.87 -13.41 3.43
N LEU A 12 -18.09 -13.26 2.36
CA LEU A 12 -17.20 -12.12 2.20
C LEU A 12 -17.99 -10.80 2.19
N PRO A 13 -17.48 -9.73 2.83
CA PRO A 13 -18.12 -8.42 2.76
C PRO A 13 -18.11 -7.89 1.32
N ASP A 14 -19.12 -7.08 0.99
CA ASP A 14 -19.20 -6.41 -0.31
C ASP A 14 -18.14 -5.32 -0.44
N LEU A 15 -17.82 -4.93 -1.68
CA LEU A 15 -16.86 -3.86 -1.95
C LEU A 15 -17.21 -2.57 -1.20
N PRO A 16 -16.23 -1.87 -0.61
CA PRO A 16 -16.48 -0.57 0.00
C PRO A 16 -16.95 0.42 -1.06
N LYS A 17 -17.77 1.40 -0.66
CA LYS A 17 -18.30 2.40 -1.59
C LYS A 17 -17.24 3.39 -2.08
N THR A 18 -16.18 3.57 -1.29
CA THR A 18 -15.13 4.56 -1.51
C THR A 18 -13.78 3.95 -1.14
N LEU A 19 -12.77 4.23 -1.95
CA LEU A 19 -11.38 3.92 -1.64
C LEU A 19 -10.81 4.94 -0.65
N THR A 20 -9.87 4.49 0.18
CA THR A 20 -9.10 5.38 1.06
C THR A 20 -8.22 6.30 0.22
N GLU A 21 -8.12 7.59 0.56
CA GLU A 21 -7.26 8.53 -0.19
C GLU A 21 -5.77 8.16 -0.06
N PRO A 22 -5.00 8.11 -1.16
CA PRO A 22 -3.61 7.65 -1.12
C PRO A 22 -2.71 8.53 -0.27
N GLU A 23 -2.90 9.87 -0.35
CA GLU A 23 -2.07 10.82 0.40
C GLU A 23 -2.32 10.71 1.91
N GLN A 24 -3.58 10.55 2.34
CA GLN A 24 -3.94 10.36 3.74
C GLN A 24 -3.41 9.03 4.27
N PHE A 25 -3.59 7.95 3.49
CA PHE A 25 -3.09 6.64 3.86
C PHE A 25 -1.57 6.64 4.03
N THR A 26 -0.85 7.21 3.07
CA THR A 26 0.62 7.26 3.09
C THR A 26 1.12 8.01 4.32
N LYS A 27 0.53 9.17 4.65
CA LYS A 27 0.90 9.93 5.85
C LYS A 27 0.70 9.13 7.14
N GLN A 28 -0.43 8.43 7.27
CA GLN A 28 -0.70 7.57 8.42
C GLN A 28 0.28 6.40 8.50
N ALA A 29 0.50 5.71 7.38
CA ALA A 29 1.42 4.56 7.31
C ALA A 29 2.86 4.94 7.68
N PHE A 30 3.35 6.09 7.24
CA PHE A 30 4.67 6.59 7.63
C PHE A 30 4.78 6.91 9.13
N ALA A 31 3.72 7.44 9.74
CA ALA A 31 3.71 7.77 11.16
C ALA A 31 3.65 6.51 12.06
N GLU A 32 2.92 5.47 11.62
CA GLU A 32 2.68 4.24 12.39
C GLU A 32 3.79 3.19 12.22
N ARG A 33 4.62 3.29 11.18
CA ARG A 33 5.63 2.29 10.84
C ARG A 33 6.71 2.13 11.92
N LEU A 34 6.87 0.90 12.41
CA LEU A 34 7.78 0.59 13.51
C LEU A 34 9.26 0.61 13.09
N ASP A 35 9.56 0.24 11.85
CA ASP A 35 10.91 0.28 11.27
C ASP A 35 11.43 1.72 11.15
N LEU A 36 10.58 2.65 10.71
CA LEU A 36 10.89 4.09 10.65
C LEU A 36 11.10 4.68 12.04
N GLN A 37 10.23 4.35 12.99
CA GLN A 37 10.39 4.78 14.39
C GLN A 37 11.70 4.23 14.97
N ALA A 38 12.03 2.97 14.71
CA ALA A 38 13.28 2.36 15.16
C ALA A 38 14.50 3.02 14.51
N ALA A 39 14.47 3.30 13.20
CA ALA A 39 15.54 4.00 12.48
C ALA A 39 15.78 5.40 13.06
N ARG A 40 14.70 6.16 13.28
CA ARG A 40 14.74 7.48 13.92
C ARG A 40 15.39 7.42 15.30
N LEU A 41 14.94 6.52 16.17
CA LEU A 41 15.49 6.36 17.52
C LEU A 41 16.97 5.94 17.50
N ARG A 42 17.38 5.09 16.55
CA ARG A 42 18.80 4.71 16.37
C ARG A 42 19.66 5.92 16.02
N THR A 43 19.23 6.74 15.06
CA THR A 43 19.95 7.95 14.64
C THR A 43 20.00 8.99 15.76
N GLU A 44 18.90 9.21 16.48
CA GLU A 44 18.86 10.11 17.64
C GLU A 44 19.79 9.63 18.77
N ASN A 45 19.81 8.32 19.05
CA ASN A 45 20.71 7.75 20.04
C ASN A 45 22.18 7.81 19.60
N MET A 46 22.46 7.65 18.30
CA MET A 46 23.81 7.84 17.76
C MET A 46 24.27 9.28 17.98
N ALA A 47 23.41 10.27 17.69
CA ALA A 47 23.69 11.67 17.94
C ALA A 47 23.99 11.94 19.43
N LYS A 48 23.15 11.43 20.34
CA LYS A 48 23.36 11.55 21.79
C LYS A 48 24.69 10.93 22.25
N ARG A 49 25.02 9.72 21.76
CA ARG A 49 26.28 9.01 22.10
C ARG A 49 27.53 9.76 21.63
N LEU A 50 27.43 10.47 20.51
CA LEU A 50 28.51 11.27 19.94
C LEU A 50 28.61 12.68 20.56
N GLY A 51 27.73 13.02 21.53
CA GLY A 51 27.75 14.32 22.19
C GLY A 51 27.23 15.47 21.33
N LEU A 52 26.50 15.17 20.26
CA LEU A 52 25.97 16.14 19.29
C LEU A 52 24.84 17.06 19.83
N SER A 53 24.62 17.09 21.14
CA SER A 53 23.42 17.69 21.74
C SER A 53 23.49 19.19 22.07
N LYS A 54 24.62 19.88 21.82
CA LYS A 54 24.83 21.20 22.44
C LYS A 54 24.78 22.44 21.55
N THR A 55 24.89 22.38 20.22
CA THR A 55 24.95 23.65 19.44
C THR A 55 24.41 23.62 18.01
N THR A 56 23.44 22.76 17.67
CA THR A 56 22.82 22.87 16.33
C THR A 56 21.33 22.58 16.38
N ARG A 57 20.58 23.46 15.72
CA ARG A 57 19.12 23.60 15.75
C ARG A 57 18.41 22.27 15.46
N PHE A 58 17.22 22.15 16.05
CA PHE A 58 16.27 21.03 16.00
C PHE A 58 16.34 20.17 14.72
N ILE A 59 16.73 18.91 14.90
CA ILE A 59 16.80 17.90 13.83
C ILE A 59 15.37 17.40 13.54
N ASN A 60 14.78 17.88 12.44
CA ASN A 60 13.55 17.31 11.90
C ASN A 60 13.92 16.20 10.92
N VAL A 61 13.98 14.95 11.41
CA VAL A 61 14.39 13.75 10.66
C VAL A 61 13.36 13.33 9.58
N LEU A 62 12.23 14.03 9.48
CA LEU A 62 11.14 13.64 8.59
C LEU A 62 10.30 14.88 8.22
N GLU A 63 10.73 15.63 7.21
CA GLU A 63 9.91 16.71 6.66
C GLU A 63 9.04 16.17 5.52
N ILE A 64 7.73 16.05 5.75
CA ILE A 64 6.76 15.65 4.73
C ILE A 64 6.57 16.82 3.76
N GLY A 65 7.44 16.93 2.77
CA GLY A 65 7.36 17.92 1.69
C GLY A 65 6.74 17.32 0.41
N PRO A 66 5.99 18.09 -0.39
CA PRO A 66 5.52 17.64 -1.69
C PRO A 66 6.70 17.58 -2.68
N ALA A 67 7.31 16.41 -2.84
CA ALA A 67 8.29 16.19 -3.90
C ALA A 67 7.55 15.97 -5.23
N ARG A 68 7.87 16.76 -6.25
CA ARG A 68 7.45 16.51 -7.65
C ARG A 68 8.67 16.04 -8.42
N VAL A 69 8.74 14.75 -8.71
CA VAL A 69 9.80 14.18 -9.55
C VAL A 69 9.19 13.74 -10.87
N LEU A 70 9.79 14.21 -11.96
CA LEU A 70 9.41 13.84 -13.32
C LEU A 70 10.26 12.64 -13.72
N GLU A 71 9.76 11.43 -13.42
CA GLU A 71 10.36 10.18 -13.92
C GLU A 71 9.67 9.82 -15.25
N GLY A 72 10.24 10.25 -16.37
CA GLY A 72 9.71 9.90 -17.70
C GLY A 72 9.91 10.94 -18.79
N SER A 73 9.15 10.80 -19.89
CA SER A 73 9.11 11.78 -20.98
C SER A 73 8.34 13.03 -20.53
N ARG A 74 8.50 14.17 -21.24
CA ARG A 74 7.89 15.46 -20.87
C ARG A 74 6.35 15.46 -20.80
N ASN A 75 5.71 14.35 -21.21
CA ASN A 75 4.27 14.09 -21.17
C ASN A 75 3.82 13.15 -20.04
N ASP A 76 4.71 12.59 -19.23
CA ASP A 76 4.33 11.73 -18.10
C ASP A 76 3.83 12.56 -16.91
N ALA A 77 2.88 11.99 -16.17
CA ALA A 77 2.31 12.65 -14.99
C ALA A 77 3.36 12.80 -13.89
N TYR A 78 3.41 13.98 -13.25
CA TYR A 78 4.26 14.23 -12.09
C TYR A 78 3.97 13.20 -10.98
N LYS A 79 4.99 12.48 -10.53
CA LYS A 79 4.87 11.64 -9.34
C LYS A 79 4.94 12.55 -8.12
N LYS A 80 3.88 12.52 -7.31
CA LYS A 80 3.85 13.13 -5.97
C LYS A 80 4.59 12.17 -5.03
N GLY A 81 5.69 12.63 -4.45
CA GLY A 81 6.50 11.88 -3.49
C GLY A 81 6.59 12.58 -2.15
N VAL A 82 6.94 11.82 -1.12
CA VAL A 82 7.38 12.35 0.17
C VAL A 82 8.88 12.59 0.06
N ASP A 83 9.36 13.78 0.42
CA ASP A 83 10.79 14.05 0.52
C ASP A 83 11.29 13.78 1.94
N ILE A 84 12.59 13.50 2.11
CA ILE A 84 13.19 13.30 3.43
C ILE A 84 14.42 14.19 3.51
N ALA A 85 14.26 15.33 4.19
CA ALA A 85 15.34 16.27 4.43
C ALA A 85 16.14 15.88 5.69
N PHE A 86 17.46 15.87 5.57
CA PHE A 86 18.38 15.67 6.70
C PHE A 86 19.27 16.90 6.85
N GLU A 87 19.20 17.57 8.01
CA GLU A 87 20.11 18.67 8.33
C GLU A 87 21.39 18.13 8.98
N LEU A 88 22.54 18.52 8.42
CA LEU A 88 23.87 18.09 8.87
C LEU A 88 24.40 19.06 9.93
N PRO A 89 24.70 18.63 11.16
CA PRO A 89 25.37 19.49 12.12
C PRO A 89 26.83 19.73 11.70
N LEU A 90 27.28 20.99 11.75
CA LEU A 90 28.69 21.34 11.55
C LEU A 90 29.45 21.13 12.88
N PHE A 91 30.58 20.41 12.83
CA PHE A 91 31.41 20.07 13.98
C PHE A 91 32.61 21.02 14.11
N ASP A 92 32.98 21.41 15.33
CA ASP A 92 34.03 22.43 15.57
C ASP A 92 35.27 21.92 16.37
N TRP A 93 35.50 20.61 16.47
CA TRP A 93 36.63 20.03 17.24
C TRP A 93 37.52 19.13 16.37
N GLY A 94 38.77 19.50 16.07
CA GLY A 94 39.63 18.78 15.10
C GLY A 94 40.01 17.33 15.46
N SER A 95 40.59 16.51 14.60
CA SER A 95 40.53 16.38 13.13
C SER A 95 40.42 14.89 12.71
N ALA A 96 40.39 13.93 13.66
CA ALA A 96 40.28 12.49 13.38
C ALA A 96 39.16 11.78 14.17
N LYS A 97 38.96 12.11 15.46
CA LYS A 97 37.85 11.58 16.27
C LYS A 97 36.49 12.11 15.77
N VAL A 98 36.46 13.36 15.30
CA VAL A 98 35.26 13.97 14.70
C VAL A 98 34.94 13.36 13.35
N ALA A 99 35.93 13.13 12.48
CA ALA A 99 35.69 12.47 11.19
C ALA A 99 35.07 11.07 11.36
N ARG A 100 35.49 10.31 12.38
CA ARG A 100 34.89 8.99 12.69
C ARG A 100 33.45 9.12 13.22
N ALA A 101 33.22 10.07 14.11
CA ALA A 101 31.89 10.35 14.67
C ALA A 101 30.91 10.78 13.56
N GLU A 102 31.35 11.69 12.70
CA GLU A 102 30.61 12.17 11.54
C GLU A 102 30.29 11.03 10.57
N ALA A 103 31.28 10.22 10.18
CA ALA A 103 31.05 9.09 9.29
C ALA A 103 30.04 8.07 9.88
N SER A 104 30.13 7.80 11.19
CA SER A 104 29.22 6.88 11.87
C SER A 104 27.79 7.45 11.97
N TYR A 105 27.67 8.75 12.18
CA TYR A 105 26.38 9.45 12.15
C TYR A 105 25.78 9.45 10.74
N MET A 106 26.58 9.80 9.72
CA MET A 106 26.13 9.80 8.33
C MET A 106 25.73 8.42 7.84
N GLN A 107 26.41 7.37 8.30
CA GLN A 107 25.96 6.00 8.06
C GLN A 107 24.56 5.75 8.65
N SER A 108 24.28 6.18 9.89
CA SER A 108 22.96 6.01 10.50
C SER A 108 21.86 6.83 9.80
N VAL A 109 22.21 8.01 9.29
CA VAL A 109 21.32 8.86 8.49
C VAL A 109 20.99 8.20 7.15
N ASN A 110 22.00 7.72 6.43
CA ASN A 110 21.83 7.05 5.14
C ASN A 110 20.99 5.77 5.28
N GLU A 111 21.18 5.01 6.38
CA GLU A 111 20.34 3.85 6.69
C GLU A 111 18.88 4.24 6.92
N ALA A 112 18.62 5.31 7.68
CA ALA A 112 17.27 5.82 7.89
C ALA A 112 16.63 6.28 6.57
N ALA A 113 17.39 6.94 5.69
CA ALA A 113 16.94 7.34 4.35
C ALA A 113 16.59 6.12 3.48
N TYR A 114 17.41 5.08 3.51
CA TYR A 114 17.17 3.83 2.79
C TYR A 114 15.88 3.15 3.24
N ILE A 115 15.69 2.99 4.55
CA ILE A 115 14.47 2.40 5.13
C ILE A 115 13.23 3.18 4.70
N ALA A 116 13.32 4.51 4.67
CA ALA A 116 12.19 5.35 4.34
C ALA A 116 11.84 5.39 2.85
N ASN A 117 12.84 5.35 1.97
CA ASN A 117 12.60 5.18 0.53
C ASN A 117 11.98 3.82 0.20
N ASN A 118 12.43 2.75 0.88
CA ASN A 118 11.81 1.43 0.75
C ASN A 118 10.37 1.45 1.26
N ALA A 119 10.13 2.06 2.43
CA ALA A 119 8.79 2.19 2.99
C ALA A 119 7.82 2.90 2.04
N GLN A 120 8.28 4.00 1.40
CA GLN A 120 7.49 4.70 0.41
C GLN A 120 7.13 3.83 -0.79
N SER A 121 8.10 3.07 -1.28
CA SER A 121 7.94 2.20 -2.44
C SER A 121 6.95 1.08 -2.14
N GLU A 122 7.06 0.44 -0.98
CA GLU A 122 6.14 -0.61 -0.53
C GLU A 122 4.70 -0.10 -0.37
N ILE A 123 4.51 1.06 0.28
CA ILE A 123 3.18 1.65 0.46
C ILE A 123 2.57 1.98 -0.91
N ARG A 124 3.36 2.53 -1.83
CA ARG A 124 2.89 2.90 -3.18
C ARG A 124 2.52 1.67 -4.00
N GLU A 125 3.31 0.60 -3.92
CA GLU A 125 3.03 -0.66 -4.62
C GLU A 125 1.77 -1.33 -4.09
N ALA A 126 1.67 -1.50 -2.77
CA ALA A 126 0.51 -2.08 -2.11
C ALA A 126 -0.77 -1.28 -2.41
N TYR A 127 -0.68 0.06 -2.40
CA TYR A 127 -1.81 0.92 -2.76
C TYR A 127 -2.22 0.75 -4.23
N GLY A 128 -1.25 0.63 -5.15
CA GLY A 128 -1.52 0.36 -6.56
C GLY A 128 -2.24 -0.98 -6.78
N TYR A 129 -1.83 -2.02 -6.06
CA TYR A 129 -2.49 -3.32 -6.10
C TYR A 129 -3.90 -3.29 -5.48
N TYR A 130 -4.07 -2.60 -4.36
CA TYR A 130 -5.37 -2.32 -3.73
C TYR A 130 -6.35 -1.61 -4.69
N GLN A 131 -5.91 -0.54 -5.35
CA GLN A 131 -6.74 0.20 -6.31
C GLN A 131 -7.10 -0.67 -7.53
N THR A 132 -6.12 -1.37 -8.10
CA THR A 132 -6.34 -2.21 -9.29
C THR A 132 -7.29 -3.36 -9.00
N SER A 133 -7.14 -4.04 -7.85
CA SER A 133 -8.02 -5.13 -7.44
C SER A 133 -9.45 -4.65 -7.18
N TYR A 134 -9.61 -3.45 -6.61
CA TYR A 134 -10.91 -2.79 -6.45
C TYR A 134 -11.59 -2.53 -7.79
N ASP A 135 -10.88 -1.90 -8.73
CA ASP A 135 -11.45 -1.54 -10.04
C ASP A 135 -11.89 -2.80 -10.81
N ILE A 136 -11.08 -3.86 -10.76
CA ILE A 136 -11.44 -5.16 -11.36
C ILE A 136 -12.67 -5.75 -10.68
N ALA A 137 -12.70 -5.80 -9.34
CA ALA A 137 -13.82 -6.39 -8.62
C ALA A 137 -15.13 -5.60 -8.87
N LYS A 138 -15.03 -4.26 -8.92
CA LYS A 138 -16.16 -3.37 -9.22
C LYS A 138 -16.69 -3.59 -10.64
N GLN A 139 -15.81 -3.70 -11.64
CA GLN A 139 -16.23 -4.00 -13.01
C GLN A 139 -17.00 -5.32 -13.09
N TYR A 140 -16.56 -6.35 -12.35
CA TYR A 140 -17.28 -7.61 -12.30
C TYR A 140 -18.66 -7.48 -11.63
N ALA A 141 -18.74 -6.73 -10.53
CA ALA A 141 -19.98 -6.50 -9.78
C ALA A 141 -21.02 -5.70 -10.57
N ASP A 142 -20.60 -4.59 -11.16
CA ASP A 142 -21.49 -3.58 -11.74
C ASP A 142 -21.83 -3.89 -13.21
N GLU A 143 -20.93 -4.52 -13.95
CA GLU A 143 -21.08 -4.71 -15.41
C GLU A 143 -21.20 -6.18 -15.80
N ILE A 144 -20.20 -7.01 -15.48
CA ILE A 144 -20.07 -8.34 -16.08
C ILE A 144 -21.15 -9.30 -15.56
N VAL A 145 -21.31 -9.40 -14.24
CA VAL A 145 -22.31 -10.30 -13.64
C VAL A 145 -23.74 -9.91 -14.03
N PRO A 146 -24.15 -8.63 -13.94
CA PRO A 146 -25.47 -8.20 -14.41
C PRO A 146 -25.68 -8.42 -15.90
N LEU A 147 -24.67 -8.18 -16.75
CA LEU A 147 -24.77 -8.41 -18.19
C LEU A 147 -24.98 -9.89 -18.51
N ARG A 148 -24.23 -10.79 -17.87
CA ARG A 148 -24.40 -12.24 -18.04
C ARG A 148 -25.78 -12.72 -17.62
N LYS A 149 -26.33 -12.14 -16.55
CA LYS A 149 -27.70 -12.41 -16.12
C LYS A 149 -28.72 -11.97 -17.18
N LYS A 150 -28.61 -10.73 -17.70
CA LYS A 150 -29.51 -10.23 -18.75
C LYS A 150 -29.46 -11.08 -20.02
N ILE A 151 -28.27 -11.54 -20.43
CA ILE A 151 -28.12 -12.44 -21.59
C ILE A 151 -28.86 -13.76 -21.34
N LEU A 152 -28.71 -14.35 -20.15
CA LEU A 152 -29.39 -15.59 -19.78
C LEU A 152 -30.92 -15.42 -19.78
N ASP A 153 -31.42 -14.32 -19.21
CA ASP A 153 -32.85 -14.01 -19.17
C ASP A 153 -33.43 -13.88 -20.59
N GLU A 154 -32.72 -13.19 -21.49
CA GLU A 154 -33.10 -13.06 -22.91
C GLU A 154 -33.06 -14.40 -23.65
N LYS A 155 -32.04 -15.23 -23.39
CA LYS A 155 -31.91 -16.57 -23.99
C LYS A 155 -33.04 -17.50 -23.54
N LEU A 156 -33.49 -17.37 -22.30
CA LEU A 156 -34.65 -18.11 -21.79
C LEU A 156 -35.93 -17.70 -22.54
N LEU A 157 -36.15 -16.41 -22.80
CA LEU A 157 -37.29 -15.95 -23.60
C LEU A 157 -37.26 -16.51 -25.03
N ARG A 158 -36.09 -16.52 -25.66
CA ARG A 158 -35.90 -17.11 -27.00
C ARG A 158 -36.11 -18.61 -27.01
N TYR A 159 -35.69 -19.31 -25.95
CA TYR A 159 -35.91 -20.75 -25.80
C TYR A 159 -37.41 -21.06 -25.71
N ASN A 160 -38.14 -20.30 -24.89
CA ASN A 160 -39.60 -20.41 -24.79
C ASN A 160 -40.30 -20.14 -26.14
N GLY A 161 -39.73 -19.25 -26.95
CA GLY A 161 -40.17 -18.99 -28.33
C GLY A 161 -39.69 -19.99 -29.38
N MET A 162 -39.04 -21.09 -28.98
CA MET A 162 -38.43 -22.10 -29.87
C MET A 162 -37.37 -21.54 -30.84
N LEU A 163 -36.73 -20.40 -30.51
CA LEU A 163 -35.74 -19.72 -31.34
C LEU A 163 -34.28 -20.13 -31.06
N VAL A 164 -34.03 -20.81 -29.93
CA VAL A 164 -32.70 -21.32 -29.55
C VAL A 164 -32.81 -22.72 -28.95
N SER A 165 -31.71 -23.47 -29.02
CA SER A 165 -31.62 -24.82 -28.47
C SER A 165 -31.44 -24.83 -26.95
N PRO A 166 -31.96 -25.85 -26.22
CA PRO A 166 -31.67 -26.04 -24.79
C PRO A 166 -30.15 -26.05 -24.48
N PHE A 167 -29.32 -26.56 -25.39
CA PHE A 167 -27.88 -26.61 -25.20
C PHE A 167 -27.24 -25.21 -25.15
N GLU A 168 -27.76 -24.26 -25.94
CA GLU A 168 -27.32 -22.86 -25.85
C GLU A 168 -27.71 -22.24 -24.50
N LEU A 169 -28.94 -22.50 -24.04
CA LEU A 169 -29.41 -22.01 -22.74
C LEU A 169 -28.52 -22.52 -21.59
N PHE A 170 -28.15 -23.81 -21.62
CA PHE A 170 -27.24 -24.37 -20.61
C PHE A 170 -25.82 -23.82 -20.71
N ALA A 171 -25.33 -23.54 -21.92
CA ALA A 171 -24.03 -22.90 -22.10
C ALA A 171 -24.01 -21.49 -21.48
N ASP A 172 -25.06 -20.70 -21.71
CA ASP A 172 -25.18 -19.35 -21.13
C ASP A 172 -25.40 -19.39 -19.61
N ALA A 173 -26.16 -20.36 -19.09
CA ALA A 173 -26.31 -20.57 -17.66
C ALA A 173 -24.96 -20.90 -16.99
N ARG A 174 -24.15 -21.76 -17.61
CA ARG A 174 -22.79 -22.06 -17.13
C ARG A 174 -21.89 -20.83 -17.17
N ALA A 175 -21.99 -20.01 -18.23
CA ALA A 175 -21.24 -18.76 -18.33
C ALA A 175 -21.64 -17.75 -17.24
N GLN A 176 -22.93 -17.67 -16.90
CA GLN A 176 -23.43 -16.84 -15.80
C GLN A 176 -22.88 -17.31 -14.45
N VAL A 177 -22.96 -18.61 -14.14
CA VAL A 177 -22.39 -19.17 -12.90
C VAL A 177 -20.88 -18.94 -12.82
N SER A 178 -20.17 -19.13 -13.94
CA SER A 178 -18.73 -18.86 -14.04
C SER A 178 -18.41 -17.38 -13.75
N SER A 179 -19.22 -16.44 -14.25
CA SER A 179 -19.02 -15.02 -13.98
C SER A 179 -19.16 -14.66 -12.50
N VAL A 180 -20.11 -15.27 -11.79
CA VAL A 180 -20.30 -15.09 -10.34
C VAL A 180 -19.12 -15.69 -9.57
N LYS A 181 -18.64 -16.87 -9.95
CA LYS A 181 -17.45 -17.49 -9.34
C LYS A 181 -16.22 -16.58 -9.49
N THR A 182 -16.00 -16.04 -10.69
CA THR A 182 -14.89 -15.12 -10.94
C THR A 182 -15.04 -13.84 -10.13
N TYR A 183 -16.25 -13.28 -10.03
CA TYR A 183 -16.49 -12.12 -9.16
C TYR A 183 -16.10 -12.40 -7.71
N ILE A 184 -16.49 -13.54 -7.13
CA ILE A 184 -16.11 -13.91 -5.77
C ILE A 184 -14.58 -14.00 -5.61
N GLN A 185 -13.88 -14.53 -6.62
CA GLN A 185 -12.41 -14.56 -6.62
C GLN A 185 -11.80 -13.15 -6.67
N LYS A 186 -12.37 -12.24 -7.46
CA LYS A 186 -11.90 -10.84 -7.52
C LYS A 186 -12.19 -10.08 -6.23
N LEU A 187 -13.34 -10.33 -5.61
CA LEU A 187 -13.68 -9.78 -4.31
C LEU A 187 -12.69 -10.27 -3.23
N ASN A 188 -12.33 -11.55 -3.26
CA ASN A 188 -11.32 -12.10 -2.37
C ASN A 188 -9.93 -11.48 -2.60
N ALA A 189 -9.51 -11.34 -3.86
CA ALA A 189 -8.25 -10.68 -4.19
C ALA A 189 -8.19 -9.23 -3.71
N PHE A 190 -9.30 -8.49 -3.79
CA PHE A 190 -9.41 -7.15 -3.22
C PHE A 190 -9.21 -7.13 -1.71
N TRP A 191 -9.87 -8.02 -0.97
CA TRP A 191 -9.72 -8.07 0.49
C TRP A 191 -8.30 -8.49 0.92
N LEU A 192 -7.65 -9.36 0.15
CA LEU A 192 -6.23 -9.67 0.38
C LEU A 192 -5.35 -8.43 0.13
N ALA A 193 -5.59 -7.69 -0.96
CA ALA A 193 -4.87 -6.46 -1.25
C ALA A 193 -5.09 -5.37 -0.18
N ASP A 194 -6.31 -5.26 0.37
CA ASP A 194 -6.62 -4.37 1.49
C ASP A 194 -5.82 -4.77 2.74
N THR A 195 -5.79 -6.07 3.08
CA THR A 195 -4.99 -6.53 4.23
C THR A 195 -3.50 -6.27 4.04
N GLU A 196 -2.96 -6.52 2.84
CA GLU A 196 -1.57 -6.24 2.51
C GLU A 196 -1.25 -4.74 2.63
N LEU A 197 -2.14 -3.88 2.13
CA LEU A 197 -2.05 -2.43 2.31
C LEU A 197 -2.03 -2.07 3.80
N GLN A 198 -2.94 -2.59 4.62
CA GLN A 198 -2.94 -2.32 6.07
C GLN A 198 -1.65 -2.78 6.75
N MET A 199 -1.08 -3.92 6.33
CA MET A 199 0.19 -4.42 6.88
C MET A 199 1.37 -3.47 6.62
N THR A 200 1.35 -2.69 5.52
CA THR A 200 2.39 -1.69 5.26
C THR A 200 2.46 -0.57 6.31
N ARG A 201 1.42 -0.38 7.13
CA ARG A 201 1.41 0.58 8.26
C ARG A 201 2.25 0.11 9.44
N ILE A 202 2.33 -1.20 9.66
CA ILE A 202 3.10 -1.78 10.78
C ILE A 202 4.57 -1.98 10.35
N GLY A 203 4.77 -2.29 9.07
CA GLY A 203 6.06 -2.68 8.48
C GLY A 203 6.00 -4.13 7.99
N ASN A 204 6.74 -4.43 6.92
CA ASN A 204 6.70 -5.76 6.31
C ASN A 204 7.37 -6.82 7.21
N LEU A 205 6.60 -7.79 7.69
CA LEU A 205 7.08 -8.95 8.45
C LEU A 205 7.94 -9.91 7.61
N HIS A 206 7.86 -9.87 6.27
CA HIS A 206 8.75 -10.67 5.41
C HIS A 206 10.23 -10.28 5.53
N SER A 207 10.55 -9.11 6.10
CA SER A 207 11.93 -8.76 6.47
C SER A 207 12.40 -9.46 7.76
N VAL A 208 11.48 -9.99 8.56
CA VAL A 208 11.75 -10.63 9.86
C VAL A 208 11.89 -12.16 9.73
N GLU A 209 11.30 -12.79 8.71
CA GLU A 209 11.37 -14.25 8.48
C GLU A 209 12.65 -14.71 7.76
N GLY A 210 13.56 -13.80 7.41
CA GLY A 210 14.85 -14.11 6.81
C GLY A 210 15.99 -14.25 7.82
N LYS A 211 15.92 -15.20 8.76
CA LYS A 211 17.08 -15.70 9.53
C LYS A 211 16.94 -17.18 9.89
#